data_AF-A0A5T0GTQ3-F1
#
_entry.id   AF-A0A5T0GTQ3-F1
#
_cell.length_a   1.000
_cell.length_b   1.000
_cell.length_c   1.000
_cell.angle_alpha   90.00
_cell.angle_beta   90.00
_cell.angle_gamma   90.00
#
_symmetry.space_group_name_H-M   'P 1'
#
loop_
_entity.id
_entity.type
_entity.pdbx_description
1 polymer ?
#
loop_
_entity_poly.entity_id
_entity_poly.type
_entity_poly.pdbx_seq_one_letter_code
_entity_poly.pdbx_strand_id
1 'polypeptide(L)' 'KFKIKKNPNLALPSLETYPDYNEALKEKECFTYKLGEAFIKASKNWYKCGYIKFYFKDVSELKRKFGKKVLK' A
#
# COMPACT_ATOMS: atom_id res chain seq x y z
N LYS A 1 18.88 -11.89 -11.93
CA LYS A 1 19.23 -12.43 -10.58
C LYS A 1 20.36 -11.57 -10.01
N PHE A 2 20.10 -10.79 -8.95
CA PHE A 2 21.07 -9.89 -8.34
C PHE A 2 22.28 -10.68 -7.80
N LYS A 3 23.48 -10.32 -8.25
CA LYS A 3 24.77 -10.96 -7.90
C LYS A 3 25.24 -10.52 -6.50
N ILE A 4 24.45 -10.76 -5.45
CA ILE A 4 24.83 -10.44 -4.04
C ILE A 4 25.78 -11.51 -3.46
N LYS A 5 25.97 -12.64 -4.15
CA LYS A 5 26.62 -13.83 -3.61
C LYS A 5 28.16 -13.79 -3.49
N LYS A 6 28.82 -12.64 -3.72
CA LYS A 6 30.30 -12.58 -3.74
C LYS A 6 30.94 -12.06 -2.44
N ASN A 7 30.22 -11.33 -1.59
CA ASN A 7 30.74 -10.89 -0.29
C ASN A 7 29.63 -10.92 0.77
N PRO A 8 29.75 -11.72 1.85
CA PRO A 8 28.74 -11.78 2.91
C PRO A 8 28.62 -10.45 3.69
N ASN A 9 29.67 -9.61 3.69
CA ASN A 9 29.64 -8.27 4.29
C ASN A 9 28.86 -7.22 3.48
N LEU A 10 28.42 -7.55 2.26
CA LEU A 10 27.53 -6.72 1.44
C LEU A 10 26.06 -7.13 1.56
N ALA A 11 25.75 -8.11 2.41
CA ALA A 11 24.37 -8.47 2.71
C ALA A 11 23.72 -7.31 3.45
N LEU A 12 22.73 -6.68 2.81
CA LEU A 12 21.95 -5.64 3.45
C LEU A 12 21.20 -6.26 4.64
N PRO A 13 21.13 -5.57 5.79
CA PRO A 13 20.28 -6.00 6.88
C PRO A 13 18.82 -6.08 6.39
N SER A 14 18.01 -6.88 7.09
CA SER A 14 16.57 -6.96 6.81
C SER A 14 15.95 -5.56 6.83
N LEU A 15 14.96 -5.31 5.95
CA LEU A 15 14.28 -4.02 5.85
C LEU A 15 13.70 -3.54 7.18
N GLU A 16 13.33 -4.47 8.07
CA GLU A 16 12.79 -4.20 9.40
C GLU A 16 13.80 -3.59 10.38
N THR A 17 15.10 -3.76 10.13
CA THR A 17 16.18 -3.28 11.00
C THR A 17 16.45 -1.79 10.79
N TYR A 18 15.93 -1.19 9.73
CA TYR A 18 16.16 0.22 9.45
C TYR A 18 15.26 1.11 10.31
N PRO A 19 15.78 2.22 10.86
CA PRO A 19 15.05 3.09 11.78
C PRO A 19 13.84 3.78 11.12
N ASP A 20 13.88 4.00 9.81
CA ASP A 20 12.83 4.60 8.99
C ASP A 20 11.69 3.63 8.61
N TYR A 21 11.88 2.32 8.84
CA TYR A 21 10.89 1.30 8.49
C TYR A 21 9.52 1.58 9.12
N ASN A 22 9.52 2.01 10.38
CA ASN A 22 8.30 2.36 11.10
C ASN A 22 7.60 3.60 10.52
N GLU A 23 8.36 4.53 9.96
CA GLU A 23 7.82 5.72 9.28
C GLU A 23 7.22 5.34 7.91
N ALA A 24 7.93 4.50 7.16
CA ALA A 24 7.43 3.95 5.89
C ALA A 24 6.14 3.13 6.07
N LEU A 25 5.96 2.46 7.22
CA LEU A 25 4.71 1.77 7.55
C LEU A 25 3.55 2.74 7.78
N LYS A 26 3.80 3.90 8.38
CA LYS A 26 2.78 4.95 8.54
C LYS A 26 2.39 5.57 7.19
N GLU A 27 3.35 5.72 6.28
CA GLU A 27 3.09 6.26 4.94
C GLU A 27 2.17 5.33 4.12
N LYS A 28 2.23 4.01 4.35
CA LYS A 28 1.27 3.05 3.75
C LYS A 28 -0.17 3.25 4.22
N GLU A 29 -0.38 3.99 5.31
CA GLU A 29 -1.71 4.39 5.76
C GLU A 29 -2.21 5.66 5.08
N CYS A 30 -1.47 6.24 4.12
CA CYS A 30 -1.89 7.40 3.34
C CYS A 30 -3.05 7.07 2.39
N PHE A 31 -3.86 8.09 2.08
CA PHE A 31 -5.08 7.96 1.28
C PHE A 31 -4.76 7.48 -0.13
N THR A 32 -3.76 8.09 -0.75
CA THR A 32 -3.32 7.78 -2.11
C THR A 32 -2.81 6.35 -2.22
N TYR A 33 -2.05 5.88 -1.22
CA TYR A 33 -1.55 4.51 -1.17
C TYR A 33 -2.71 3.50 -1.14
N LYS A 34 -3.66 3.69 -0.21
CA LYS A 34 -4.83 2.81 -0.09
C LYS A 34 -5.77 2.89 -1.28
N LEU A 35 -5.90 4.06 -1.90
CA LEU A 35 -6.64 4.25 -3.15
C LEU A 35 -6.02 3.45 -4.28
N GLY A 36 -4.69 3.52 -4.44
CA GLY A 36 -3.94 2.73 -5.43
C GLY A 36 -4.07 1.22 -5.19
N GLU A 37 -4.01 0.79 -3.93
CA GLU A 37 -4.21 -0.62 -3.55
C GLU A 37 -5.60 -1.13 -3.97
N ALA A 38 -6.65 -0.34 -3.72
CA ALA A 38 -8.01 -0.65 -4.12
C ALA A 38 -8.19 -0.60 -5.65
N PHE A 39 -7.52 0.32 -6.33
CA PHE A 39 -7.53 0.41 -7.80
C PHE A 39 -6.91 -0.83 -8.46
N ILE A 40 -5.78 -1.33 -7.95
CA ILE A 40 -5.15 -2.56 -8.44
C ILE A 40 -6.09 -3.77 -8.23
N LYS A 41 -6.76 -3.85 -7.08
CA LYS A 41 -7.76 -4.90 -6.80
C LYS A 41 -8.95 -4.83 -7.76
N ALA A 42 -9.40 -3.62 -8.09
CA ALA A 42 -10.48 -3.39 -9.06
C ALA A 42 -10.05 -3.82 -10.47
N SER A 43 -8.82 -3.48 -10.87
CA SER A 43 -8.24 -3.87 -12.15
C SER A 43 -8.13 -5.38 -12.32
N LYS A 44 -7.73 -6.11 -11.25
CA LYS A 44 -7.73 -7.59 -11.26
C LYS A 44 -9.13 -8.20 -11.43
N ASN A 45 -10.18 -7.50 -11.01
CA ASN A 45 -11.57 -7.93 -11.10
C ASN A 45 -12.38 -7.12 -12.13
N TRP A 46 -11.72 -6.53 -13.13
CA TRP A 46 -12.36 -5.62 -14.07
C TRP A 46 -13.56 -6.28 -14.79
N TYR A 47 -13.43 -7.56 -15.13
CA TYR A 47 -14.45 -8.40 -15.80
C TYR A 47 -15.72 -8.62 -14.96
N LYS A 48 -15.69 -8.34 -13.65
CA LYS A 48 -16.86 -8.38 -12.75
C LYS A 48 -17.38 -6.98 -12.41
N CYS A 49 -17.27 -6.03 -13.34
CA CYS A 49 -17.59 -4.62 -13.08
C CYS A 49 -16.77 -4.04 -11.91
N GLY A 50 -15.50 -4.47 -11.78
CA GLY A 50 -14.61 -4.08 -10.67
C GLY A 50 -14.46 -2.57 -10.53
N TYR A 51 -14.41 -1.82 -11.63
CA TYR A 51 -14.30 -0.36 -11.61
C TYR A 51 -15.58 0.36 -11.13
N ILE A 52 -16.76 -0.16 -11.46
CA ILE A 52 -18.03 0.40 -11.00
C ILE A 52 -18.13 0.23 -9.48
N LYS A 53 -17.81 -0.96 -8.98
CA LYS A 53 -17.75 -1.23 -7.54
C LYS A 53 -16.71 -0.34 -6.84
N PHE A 54 -15.54 -0.16 -7.44
CA PHE A 54 -14.48 0.69 -6.91
C PHE A 54 -14.93 2.14 -6.73
N TYR A 55 -15.51 2.74 -7.79
CA TYR A 55 -15.92 4.13 -7.77
C TYR A 55 -17.04 4.40 -6.74
N PHE A 56 -18.07 3.55 -6.69
CA PHE A 56 -19.22 3.78 -5.81
C PHE A 56 -19.01 3.32 -4.37
N LYS A 57 -18.36 2.16 -4.14
CA LYS A 57 -18.17 1.59 -2.79
C LYS A 57 -16.80 1.90 -2.22
N ASP A 58 -15.72 1.49 -2.90
CA ASP A 58 -14.38 1.52 -2.30
C ASP A 58 -13.88 2.96 -2.06
N VAL A 59 -14.09 3.87 -3.01
CA VAL A 59 -13.74 5.30 -2.84
C VAL A 59 -14.54 5.95 -1.71
N SER A 60 -15.85 5.68 -1.64
CA SER A 60 -16.74 6.21 -0.60
C SER A 60 -16.35 5.70 0.79
N GLU A 61 -16.04 4.41 0.91
CA GLU A 61 -15.60 3.79 2.15
C GLU A 61 -14.24 4.35 2.60
N LEU A 62 -13.33 4.53 1.64
CA LEU A 62 -12.00 5.09 1.91
C LEU A 62 -12.11 6.54 2.41
N LYS A 63 -12.91 7.39 1.76
CA LYS A 63 -13.18 8.76 2.25
C LYS A 63 -13.74 8.77 3.68
N ARG A 64 -14.66 7.85 4.00
CA ARG A 64 -15.22 7.72 5.36
C ARG A 64 -14.16 7.27 6.39
N LYS A 65 -13.30 6.32 6.05
CA LYS A 65 -12.21 5.85 6.91
C LYS A 65 -11.20 6.96 7.19
N PHE A 66 -10.82 7.73 6.18
CA PHE A 66 -9.92 8.87 6.33
C PHE A 66 -10.53 10.00 7.16
N GLY A 67 -11.78 10.40 6.88
CA GLY A 67 -12.46 11.42 7.67
C GLY A 67 -12.55 11.07 9.16
N LYS A 68 -12.84 9.79 9.48
CA LYS A 68 -12.84 9.30 10.87
C LYS A 68 -11.45 9.27 11.53
N LYS A 69 -10.39 9.10 10.75
CA LYS A 69 -9.00 9.06 11.24
C LYS A 69 -8.43 10.47 11.48
N VAL A 70 -8.92 11.47 10.74
CA VAL A 70 -8.58 12.89 10.96
C VAL A 70 -9.32 13.49 12.16
N LEU A 71 -10.54 13.00 12.43
CA LEU A 71 -11.37 13.44 13.56
C LEU A 71 -10.98 12.84 14.92
N LYS A 72 -9.98 11.95 14.97
CA LYS A 72 -9.59 11.17 16.15
C LYS A 72 -8.14 11.45 16.49
#